data_AF-A0A7K3LA49-F1
#
_entry.id   AF-A0A7K3LA49-F1
#
_cell.length_a   1.000
_cell.length_b   1.000
_cell.length_c   1.000
_cell.angle_alpha   90.00
_cell.angle_beta   90.00
_cell.angle_gamma   90.00
#
_symmetry.space_group_name_H-M   'P 1'
#
loop_
_entity.id
_entity.type
_entity.pdbx_description
1 polymer ?
#
loop_
_entity_poly.entity_id
_entity_poly.type
_entity_poly.pdbx_seq_one_letter_code
_entity_poly.pdbx_strand_id
1 'polypeptide(L)'
;MSTPAATTTTLSADFDVMHAVAAATDARNEEIRGMLQAFVARMRAVPPSIWSGLAAVRFHEVLDRWNAESLSLNHALARIAETIRLNERALREVAETHSHRIAAAGDRI
;
A
#
# COMPACT_ATOMS: atom_id res chain seq x y z
N MET A 1 -25.59 17.92 -24.78
CA MET A 1 -25.81 16.56 -24.25
C MET A 1 -24.47 15.84 -24.27
N SER A 2 -23.73 15.89 -23.17
CA SER A 2 -22.46 15.16 -23.04
C SER A 2 -22.75 13.76 -22.48
N THR A 3 -22.09 12.78 -23.06
CA THR A 3 -22.52 11.38 -23.21
C THR A 3 -22.34 10.55 -21.93
N PRO A 4 -23.30 9.69 -21.52
CA PRO A 4 -23.13 8.76 -20.39
C PRO A 4 -21.98 7.77 -20.58
N ALA A 5 -21.62 7.45 -21.83
CA ALA A 5 -20.45 6.62 -22.14
C ALA A 5 -19.12 7.27 -21.71
N ALA A 6 -18.98 8.60 -21.82
CA ALA A 6 -17.74 9.30 -21.47
C ALA A 6 -17.49 9.28 -19.96
N THR A 7 -18.54 9.43 -19.15
CA THR A 7 -18.46 9.32 -17.68
C THR A 7 -18.07 7.92 -17.22
N THR A 8 -18.56 6.86 -17.86
CA THR A 8 -18.18 5.48 -17.55
C THR A 8 -16.72 5.20 -17.89
N THR A 9 -16.22 5.70 -19.02
CA THR A 9 -14.80 5.54 -19.41
C THR A 9 -13.85 6.25 -18.45
N THR A 10 -14.16 7.47 -18.03
CA THR A 10 -13.35 8.19 -17.03
C THR A 10 -13.31 7.44 -15.70
N LEU A 11 -14.45 6.95 -15.22
CA LEU A 11 -14.50 6.22 -13.94
C LEU A 11 -13.73 4.89 -13.99
N SER A 12 -13.78 4.17 -15.11
CA SER A 12 -12.95 2.99 -15.31
C SER A 12 -11.46 3.32 -15.23
N ALA A 13 -11.03 4.41 -15.87
CA ALA A 13 -9.65 4.87 -15.81
C ALA A 13 -9.23 5.25 -14.39
N ASP A 14 -10.12 5.89 -13.61
CA ASP A 14 -9.87 6.21 -12.21
C ASP A 14 -9.66 4.95 -11.35
N PHE A 15 -10.45 3.89 -11.57
CA PHE A 15 -10.26 2.61 -10.89
C PHE A 15 -8.95 1.92 -11.26
N ASP A 16 -8.57 1.94 -12.53
CA ASP A 16 -7.28 1.39 -12.98
C ASP A 16 -6.11 2.13 -12.31
N VAL A 17 -6.22 3.46 -12.15
CA VAL A 17 -5.25 4.27 -11.41
C VAL A 17 -5.21 3.87 -9.93
N MET A 18 -6.36 3.73 -9.27
CA MET A 18 -6.40 3.29 -7.86
C MET A 18 -5.73 1.93 -7.67
N HIS A 19 -6.03 0.97 -8.56
CA HIS A 19 -5.38 -0.34 -8.53
C HIS A 19 -3.86 -0.24 -8.73
N ALA A 20 -3.42 0.56 -9.71
CA ALA A 20 -1.99 0.78 -9.98
C ALA A 20 -1.26 1.41 -8.77
N VAL A 21 -1.88 2.39 -8.11
CA VAL A 21 -1.31 3.03 -6.91
C VAL A 21 -1.18 2.02 -5.77
N ALA A 22 -2.22 1.23 -5.48
CA ALA A 22 -2.15 0.19 -4.45
C ALA A 22 -1.02 -0.83 -4.73
N ALA A 23 -0.89 -1.27 -5.99
CA ALA A 23 0.19 -2.17 -6.40
C ALA A 23 1.58 -1.52 -6.27
N ALA A 24 1.72 -0.24 -6.62
CA ALA A 24 2.96 0.51 -6.45
C ALA A 24 3.34 0.67 -4.97
N THR A 25 2.36 0.89 -4.09
CA THR A 25 2.57 0.91 -2.64
C THR A 25 3.11 -0.42 -2.13
N ASP A 26 2.53 -1.54 -2.55
CA ASP A 26 3.01 -2.88 -2.16
C ASP A 26 4.43 -3.16 -2.67
N ALA A 27 4.71 -2.85 -3.94
CA ALA A 27 6.05 -3.04 -4.50
C ALA A 27 7.09 -2.22 -3.74
N ARG A 28 6.77 -0.98 -3.39
CA ARG A 28 7.66 -0.11 -2.59
C ARG A 28 7.83 -0.64 -1.16
N ASN A 29 6.76 -1.16 -0.56
CA ASN A 29 6.79 -1.77 0.77
C ASN A 29 7.71 -2.99 0.80
N GLU A 30 7.64 -3.84 -0.23
CA GLU A 30 8.52 -5.01 -0.35
C GLU A 30 9.98 -4.65 -0.59
N GLU A 31 10.25 -3.63 -1.42
CA GLU A 31 11.61 -3.12 -1.62
C GLU A 31 12.21 -2.60 -0.31
N ILE A 32 11.44 -1.80 0.43
CA ILE A 32 11.82 -1.31 1.76
C ILE A 32 12.10 -2.49 2.68
N ARG A 33 11.18 -3.47 2.77
CA ARG A 33 11.37 -4.66 3.60
C ARG A 33 12.66 -5.41 3.26
N GLY A 34 12.96 -5.59 1.98
CA GLY A 34 14.19 -6.24 1.52
C GLY A 34 15.46 -5.46 1.91
N MET A 35 15.49 -4.15 1.67
CA MET A 35 16.61 -3.29 2.06
C MET A 35 16.88 -3.33 3.57
N LEU A 36 15.81 -3.31 4.36
CA LEU A 36 15.89 -3.33 5.82
C LEU A 36 16.42 -4.68 6.34
N GLN A 37 15.92 -5.80 5.80
CA GLN A 37 16.41 -7.13 6.15
C GLN A 37 17.90 -7.30 5.81
N ALA A 38 18.33 -6.82 4.64
CA ALA A 38 19.73 -6.85 4.24
C ALA A 38 20.62 -6.02 5.17
N PHE A 39 20.15 -4.84 5.57
CA PHE A 39 20.85 -3.99 6.52
C PHE A 39 21.02 -4.67 7.89
N VAL A 40 19.94 -5.22 8.46
CA VAL A 40 20.01 -5.95 9.75
C VAL A 40 20.95 -7.13 9.68
N ALA A 41 20.89 -7.92 8.60
CA ALA A 41 21.79 -9.06 8.41
C ALA A 41 23.25 -8.61 8.39
N ARG A 42 23.58 -7.54 7.67
CA ARG A 42 24.93 -6.97 7.63
C ARG A 42 25.39 -6.47 8.99
N MET A 43 24.51 -5.79 9.73
CA MET A 43 24.84 -5.30 11.06
C MET A 43 25.06 -6.45 12.05
N ARG A 44 24.18 -7.47 12.06
CA ARG A 44 24.35 -8.66 12.91
C ARG A 44 25.60 -9.48 12.58
N ALA A 45 26.11 -9.39 11.37
CA ALA A 45 27.34 -10.06 10.94
C ALA A 45 28.62 -9.34 11.41
N VAL A 46 28.52 -8.15 12.02
CA VAL A 46 29.71 -7.45 12.53
C VAL A 46 30.31 -8.24 13.70
N PRO A 47 31.62 -8.54 13.69
CA PRO A 47 32.25 -9.35 14.73
C PRO A 47 32.12 -8.71 16.13
N PRO A 48 31.93 -9.51 17.19
CA PRO A 48 31.91 -9.02 18.58
C PRO A 48 33.21 -8.35 19.02
N SER A 49 34.33 -8.63 18.34
CA SER A 49 35.60 -7.94 18.58
C SER A 49 35.54 -6.46 18.17
N ILE A 50 34.66 -6.09 17.23
CA ILE A 50 34.43 -4.71 16.79
C ILE A 50 33.43 -4.02 17.72
N TRP A 51 32.40 -4.74 18.18
CA TRP A 51 31.41 -4.24 19.13
C TRP A 51 31.58 -4.95 20.46
N SER A 52 32.41 -4.39 21.33
CA SER A 52 32.65 -4.92 22.68
C SER A 52 32.02 -4.02 23.76
N GLY A 53 31.72 -4.63 24.91
CA GLY A 53 31.23 -3.93 26.09
C GLY A 53 29.92 -3.17 25.89
N LEU A 54 29.82 -1.98 26.48
CA LEU A 54 28.59 -1.16 26.49
C LEU A 54 28.14 -0.74 25.07
N ALA A 55 29.07 -0.58 24.13
CA ALA A 55 28.76 -0.20 22.76
C ALA A 55 27.93 -1.29 22.05
N ALA A 56 28.22 -2.56 22.31
CA ALA A 56 27.47 -3.69 21.76
C ALA A 56 26.01 -3.71 22.24
N VAL A 57 25.79 -3.42 23.53
CA VAL A 57 24.44 -3.39 24.12
C VAL A 57 23.62 -2.26 23.51
N ARG A 58 24.18 -1.04 23.47
CA ARG A 58 23.49 0.12 22.85
C ARG A 58 23.20 -0.10 21.38
N PHE A 59 24.12 -0.75 20.68
CA PHE A 59 23.93 -1.06 19.28
C PHE A 59 22.74 -2.03 19.06
N HIS A 60 22.64 -3.10 19.85
CA HIS A 60 21.48 -4.00 19.79
C HIS A 60 20.17 -3.29 20.10
N GLU A 61 20.12 -2.42 21.13
CA GLU A 61 18.93 -1.63 21.46
C GLU A 61 18.48 -0.75 20.29
N VAL A 62 19.41 -0.09 19.60
CA VAL A 62 19.12 0.74 18.42
C VAL A 62 18.59 -0.12 17.28
N LEU A 63 19.20 -1.29 17.03
CA LEU A 63 18.71 -2.21 15.99
C LEU A 63 17.30 -2.71 16.28
N ASP A 64 17.00 -3.10 17.51
CA ASP A 64 15.70 -3.63 17.89
C ASP A 64 14.62 -2.55 17.75
N ARG A 65 14.90 -1.33 18.22
CA ARG A 65 14.01 -0.19 18.04
C ARG A 65 13.76 0.11 16.56
N TRP A 66 14.82 0.20 15.78
CA TRP A 66 14.71 0.47 14.35
C TRP A 66 13.92 -0.64 13.63
N ASN A 67 14.07 -1.89 14.05
CA ASN A 67 13.32 -3.02 13.50
C ASN A 67 11.82 -2.89 13.82
N ALA A 68 11.49 -2.46 15.04
CA ALA A 68 10.10 -2.18 15.42
C ALA A 68 9.49 -1.02 14.61
N GLU A 69 10.23 0.08 14.44
CA GLU A 69 9.82 1.24 13.62
C GLU A 69 9.61 0.82 12.16
N SER A 70 10.49 -0.01 11.62
CA SER A 70 10.41 -0.60 10.28
C SER A 70 9.17 -1.46 10.08
N LEU A 71 8.84 -2.33 11.04
CA LEU A 71 7.62 -3.14 10.99
C LEU A 71 6.37 -2.27 11.03
N SER A 72 6.39 -1.21 11.85
CA SER A 72 5.29 -0.24 11.92
C SER A 72 5.06 0.46 10.58
N LEU A 73 6.14 0.91 9.91
CA LEU A 73 6.07 1.49 8.57
C LEU A 73 5.47 0.51 7.56
N ASN A 74 5.94 -0.74 7.55
CA ASN A 74 5.43 -1.75 6.62
C ASN A 74 3.93 -2.03 6.82
N HIS A 75 3.48 -2.10 8.08
CA HIS A 75 2.06 -2.22 8.39
C HIS A 75 1.25 -0.99 7.99
N ALA A 76 1.81 0.21 8.11
CA ALA A 76 1.15 1.43 7.66
C ALA A 76 0.97 1.44 6.14
N LEU A 77 2.01 1.10 5.37
CA LEU A 77 1.96 1.02 3.91
C LEU A 77 0.97 -0.05 3.43
N ALA A 78 0.98 -1.23 4.03
CA ALA A 78 0.02 -2.30 3.71
C ALA A 78 -1.44 -1.85 3.97
N ARG A 79 -1.70 -1.15 5.08
CA ARG A 79 -3.03 -0.60 5.38
C ARG A 79 -3.46 0.48 4.39
N ILE A 80 -2.53 1.31 3.89
CA ILE A 80 -2.81 2.30 2.86
C ILE A 80 -3.24 1.60 1.57
N ALA A 81 -2.48 0.61 1.11
CA ALA A 81 -2.81 -0.17 -0.09
C ALA A 81 -4.19 -0.85 0.05
N GLU A 82 -4.50 -1.44 1.21
CA GLU A 82 -5.80 -2.06 1.44
C GLU A 82 -6.94 -1.03 1.46
N THR A 83 -6.72 0.15 2.05
CA THR A 83 -7.71 1.23 2.06
C THR A 83 -8.03 1.71 0.65
N ILE A 84 -7.02 1.81 -0.23
CA ILE A 84 -7.22 2.16 -1.64
C ILE A 84 -8.10 1.12 -2.34
N ARG A 85 -7.83 -0.18 -2.13
CA ARG A 85 -8.65 -1.26 -2.71
C ARG A 85 -10.08 -1.28 -2.17
N LEU A 86 -10.26 -1.05 -0.87
CA LEU A 86 -11.59 -0.93 -0.26
C LEU A 86 -12.38 0.22 -0.89
N ASN A 87 -11.75 1.37 -1.08
CA ASN A 87 -12.36 2.52 -1.72
C ASN A 87 -12.74 2.22 -3.17
N GLU A 88 -11.85 1.56 -3.93
CA GLU A 88 -12.13 1.17 -5.33
C GLU A 88 -13.36 0.25 -5.42
N ARG A 89 -13.44 -0.79 -4.58
CA ARG A 89 -14.60 -1.70 -4.51
C ARG A 89 -15.88 -0.95 -4.18
N ALA A 90 -15.87 -0.12 -3.14
CA ALA A 90 -17.05 0.65 -2.73
C ALA A 90 -17.53 1.61 -3.81
N LEU A 91 -16.60 2.29 -4.50
CA LEU A 91 -16.95 3.20 -5.60
C LEU A 91 -17.49 2.44 -6.81
N ARG A 92 -16.96 1.26 -7.12
CA ARG A 92 -17.44 0.40 -8.21
C ARG A 92 -18.87 -0.08 -7.97
N GLU A 93 -19.19 -0.54 -6.75
CA GLU A 93 -20.55 -0.96 -6.37
C GLU A 93 -21.57 0.19 -6.51
N VAL A 94 -21.20 1.40 -6.10
CA VAL A 94 -22.04 2.60 -6.27
C VAL A 94 -22.27 2.93 -7.74
N ALA A 95 -21.23 2.83 -8.56
CA ALA A 95 -21.30 3.09 -10.00
C ALA A 95 -22.18 2.10 -10.76
N GLU A 96 -22.08 0.81 -10.42
CA GLU A 96 -22.94 -0.25 -10.97
C GLU A 96 -24.40 -0.03 -10.59
N THR A 97 -24.66 0.27 -9.32
CA THR A 97 -26.01 0.59 -8.83
C THR A 97 -26.59 1.81 -9.55
N HIS A 98 -25.79 2.85 -9.75
CA HIS A 98 -26.21 4.04 -10.48
C HIS A 98 -26.55 3.74 -11.94
N SER A 99 -25.70 2.94 -12.60
CA SER A 99 -25.90 2.51 -13.99
C SER A 99 -27.19 1.70 -14.16
N HIS A 100 -27.46 0.75 -13.25
CA HIS A 100 -28.72 -0.01 -13.24
C HIS A 100 -29.95 0.88 -13.06
N ARG A 101 -29.88 1.89 -12.19
CA ARG A 101 -30.99 2.83 -11.98
C ARG A 101 -31.26 3.68 -13.22
N ILE A 102 -30.23 4.14 -13.91
CA ILE A 102 -30.39 4.89 -15.17
C ILE A 102 -31.02 3.99 -16.25
N ALA A 103 -30.51 2.76 -16.41
CA ALA A 103 -31.06 1.82 -17.38
C ALA A 103 -32.55 1.53 -17.11
N ALA A 104 -32.91 1.25 -15.85
CA ALA A 104 -34.30 1.00 -15.45
C ALA A 104 -35.23 2.23 -15.57
N ALA A 105 -34.68 3.45 -15.52
CA ALA A 105 -35.45 4.67 -15.75
C ALA A 105 -35.64 4.94 -17.25
N GLY A 106 -34.64 4.64 -18.08
CA GLY A 106 -34.70 4.78 -19.53
C GLY A 106 -35.65 3.78 -20.20
N ASP A 107 -35.79 2.57 -19.65
CA ASP A 107 -36.69 1.52 -20.15
C ASP A 107 -38.19 1.80 -19.87
N ARG A 108 -38.51 2.86 -19.11
CA ARG A 108 -39.89 3.27 -18.77
C ARG A 108 -40.42 4.44 -19.60
N ILE A 109 -39.70 4.87 -20.63
CA ILE A 109 -40.06 5.98 -21.53
C ILE A 109 -40.13 5.43 -22.95
#